data_AF-A0A4Q0VYT1-F1
#
_entry.id   AF-A0A4Q0VYT1-F1
#
_cell.length_a   1.000
_cell.length_b   1.000
_cell.length_c   1.000
_cell.angle_alpha   90.00
_cell.angle_beta   90.00
_cell.angle_gamma   90.00
#
_symmetry.space_group_name_H-M   'P 1'
#
loop_
_entity.id
_entity.type
_entity.pdbx_description
1 polymer ?
#
loop_
_entity_poly.entity_id
_entity_poly.type
_entity_poly.pdbx_seq_one_letter_code
_entity_poly.pdbx_strand_id
1 'polypeptide(L)'
;MEEVLEVMIVKGRTQNINLVSDLQVPYNRIINGNLMGFRLVISNLLSKAIKYSYEGDTVTFKSFIDQGRLHLHITDTGVGMSRESQEKLFRKYQKINQEVAGQGIGLLNSNSL
;
A
#
# COMPACT_ATOMS: atom_id res chain seq x y z
N MET A 1 8.13 6.78 3.70
CA MET A 1 7.78 5.35 3.63
C MET A 1 8.05 4.71 4.98
N GLU A 2 9.24 4.92 5.54
CA GLU A 2 9.64 4.50 6.89
C GLU A 2 8.61 4.87 7.98
N GLU A 3 8.17 6.12 8.04
CA GLU A 3 7.13 6.57 9.01
C GLU A 3 5.83 5.73 8.95
N VAL A 4 5.38 5.35 7.75
CA VAL A 4 4.18 4.49 7.62
C VAL A 4 4.48 3.08 8.12
N LEU A 5 5.67 2.54 7.85
CA LEU A 5 6.08 1.22 8.31
C LEU A 5 6.21 1.17 9.83
N GLU A 6 6.77 2.19 10.47
CA GLU A 6 6.86 2.27 11.94
C GLU A 6 5.48 2.16 12.59
N VAL A 7 4.52 2.97 12.12
CA VAL A 7 3.14 2.92 12.63
C VAL A 7 2.52 1.54 12.39
N MET A 8 2.75 0.93 11.24
CA MET A 8 2.19 -0.38 10.90
C MET A 8 2.86 -1.53 11.65
N ILE A 9 4.15 -1.42 11.99
CA ILE A 9 4.85 -2.40 12.83
C ILE A 9 4.23 -2.41 14.22
N VAL A 10 3.99 -1.22 14.81
CA VAL A 10 3.31 -1.11 16.10
C VAL A 10 1.92 -1.71 16.01
N LYS A 11 1.15 -1.37 14.97
CA LYS A 11 -0.20 -1.93 14.76
C LYS A 11 -0.18 -3.45 14.63
N GLY A 12 0.74 -4.02 13.86
CA GLY A 12 0.91 -5.46 13.70
C GLY A 12 1.09 -6.14 15.06
N ARG A 13 2.01 -5.63 15.88
CA ARG A 13 2.24 -6.16 17.23
C ARG A 13 0.99 -6.14 18.11
N THR A 14 0.17 -5.08 18.04
CA THR A 14 -1.09 -5.03 18.80
C THR A 14 -2.13 -6.07 18.36
N GLN A 15 -1.98 -6.66 17.17
CA GLN A 15 -2.85 -7.70 16.63
C GLN A 15 -2.15 -9.07 16.56
N ASN A 16 -1.02 -9.22 17.25
CA ASN A 16 -0.18 -10.43 17.22
C ASN A 16 0.24 -10.83 15.78
N ILE A 17 0.58 -9.83 14.96
CA ILE A 17 1.11 -9.99 13.60
C ILE A 17 2.53 -9.43 13.55
N ASN A 18 3.44 -10.19 12.96
CA ASN A 18 4.78 -9.71 12.67
C ASN A 18 4.81 -8.99 11.33
N LEU A 19 5.25 -7.73 11.28
CA LEU A 19 5.46 -7.00 10.03
C LEU A 19 6.96 -6.89 9.77
N VAL A 20 7.41 -7.46 8.65
CA VAL A 20 8.81 -7.38 8.19
C VAL A 20 8.89 -6.56 6.91
N SER A 21 9.95 -5.77 6.77
CA SER A 21 10.18 -4.92 5.59
C SER A 21 11.52 -5.19 4.93
N ASP A 22 11.53 -5.24 3.61
CA ASP A 22 12.71 -5.39 2.75
C ASP A 22 12.72 -4.24 1.73
N LEU A 23 13.52 -3.21 2.02
CA LEU A 23 13.55 -1.96 1.26
C LEU A 23 14.81 -1.90 0.39
N GLN A 24 14.68 -2.19 -0.89
CA GLN A 24 15.76 -2.24 -1.87
C GLN A 24 15.66 -1.08 -2.88
N VAL A 25 15.17 0.07 -2.43
CA VAL A 25 15.13 1.29 -3.23
C VAL A 25 16.33 2.15 -2.83
N PRO A 26 17.27 2.46 -3.75
CA PRO A 26 18.42 3.28 -3.43
C PRO A 26 18.01 4.68 -2.96
N TYR A 27 18.66 5.20 -1.91
CA TYR A 27 18.37 6.53 -1.32
C TYR A 27 18.50 7.69 -2.31
N ASN A 28 19.27 7.53 -3.39
CA ASN A 28 19.47 8.55 -4.42
C ASN A 28 18.39 8.54 -5.52
N ARG A 29 17.31 7.77 -5.36
CA ARG A 29 16.18 7.75 -6.30
C ARG A 29 15.12 8.76 -5.89
N ILE A 30 14.78 9.64 -6.82
CA ILE A 30 13.65 10.56 -6.69
C ILE A 30 12.45 9.93 -7.36
N ILE A 31 11.34 9.85 -6.63
CA ILE A 31 10.06 9.38 -7.13
C ILE A 31 9.08 10.56 -7.07
N ASN A 32 8.74 11.10 -8.23
CA ASN A 32 7.79 12.21 -8.32
C ASN A 32 6.36 11.70 -8.23
N GLY A 33 5.55 12.31 -7.37
CA GLY A 33 4.15 11.94 -7.21
C GLY A 33 3.50 12.57 -5.98
N ASN A 34 2.23 12.23 -5.74
CA ASN A 34 1.51 12.70 -4.55
C ASN A 34 1.93 11.88 -3.32
N LEU A 35 2.80 12.45 -2.49
CA LEU A 35 3.30 11.81 -1.27
C LEU A 35 2.18 11.43 -0.30
N MET A 36 1.16 12.28 -0.14
CA MET A 36 0.03 12.04 0.76
C MET A 36 -0.81 10.86 0.29
N GLY A 37 -1.17 10.85 -1.00
CA GLY A 37 -1.93 9.77 -1.63
C GLY A 37 -1.16 8.45 -1.58
N PHE A 38 0.15 8.50 -1.83
CA PHE A 38 1.03 7.33 -1.70
C PHE A 38 1.00 6.75 -0.29
N ARG A 39 1.22 7.57 0.74
CA ARG A 39 1.16 7.14 2.15
C ARG A 39 -0.19 6.53 2.51
N LEU A 40 -1.28 7.13 2.04
CA LEU A 40 -2.64 6.67 2.29
C LEU A 40 -2.91 5.28 1.69
N VAL A 41 -2.47 5.07 0.45
CA VAL A 41 -2.60 3.77 -0.23
C VAL A 41 -1.82 2.70 0.53
N ILE A 42 -0.55 2.94 0.84
CA ILE A 42 0.30 1.96 1.53
C ILE A 42 -0.22 1.64 2.93
N SER A 43 -0.60 2.65 3.70
CA SER A 43 -1.18 2.49 5.04
C SER A 43 -2.45 1.62 5.02
N ASN A 44 -3.33 1.82 4.04
CA ASN A 44 -4.55 1.04 3.92
C ASN A 44 -4.28 -0.41 3.56
N LEU A 45 -3.41 -0.65 2.58
CA LEU A 45 -3.07 -2.00 2.13
C LEU A 45 -2.39 -2.79 3.26
N LEU A 46 -1.41 -2.20 3.95
CA LEU A 46 -0.77 -2.81 5.11
C LEU A 46 -1.77 -3.05 6.25
N SER A 47 -2.65 -2.09 6.52
CA SER A 47 -3.69 -2.26 7.54
C SER A 47 -4.65 -3.39 7.19
N LYS A 48 -4.93 -3.64 5.92
CA LYS A 48 -5.77 -4.77 5.49
C LYS A 48 -5.02 -6.08 5.66
N ALA A 49 -3.78 -6.16 5.17
CA ALA A 49 -2.93 -7.33 5.35
C ALA A 49 -2.85 -7.74 6.84
N ILE A 50 -2.55 -6.79 7.73
CA ILE A 50 -2.51 -7.05 9.19
C ILE A 50 -3.87 -7.52 9.71
N LYS A 51 -4.96 -6.80 9.38
CA LYS A 51 -6.30 -7.10 9.91
C LYS A 51 -6.84 -8.47 9.49
N TYR A 52 -6.48 -8.93 8.29
CA TYR A 52 -7.06 -10.13 7.68
C TYR A 52 -6.11 -11.33 7.66
N SER A 53 -4.88 -11.17 8.17
CA SER A 53 -3.95 -12.27 8.47
C SER A 53 -4.42 -13.10 9.66
N TYR A 54 -3.95 -14.33 9.76
CA TYR A 54 -4.19 -15.15 10.94
C TYR A 54 -3.27 -14.75 12.08
N GLU A 55 -3.68 -15.03 13.31
CA GLU A 55 -2.88 -14.72 14.49
C GLU A 55 -1.51 -15.40 14.44
N GLY A 56 -0.44 -14.65 14.74
CA GLY A 56 0.94 -15.13 14.68
C GLY A 56 1.57 -15.08 13.29
N ASP A 57 0.83 -14.68 12.25
CA ASP A 57 1.34 -14.59 10.88
C ASP A 57 2.40 -13.50 10.72
N THR A 58 3.17 -13.64 9.63
CA THR A 58 4.10 -12.61 9.17
C THR A 58 3.58 -11.95 7.90
N VAL A 59 3.33 -10.65 7.98
CA VAL A 59 3.11 -9.78 6.82
C VAL A 59 4.47 -9.25 6.35
N THR A 60 4.70 -9.31 5.04
CA THR A 60 5.95 -8.81 4.42
C THR A 60 5.67 -7.62 3.53
N PHE A 61 6.43 -6.53 3.71
CA PHE A 61 6.48 -5.40 2.79
C PHE A 61 7.82 -5.37 2.05
N LYS A 62 7.80 -5.49 0.72
CA LYS A 62 9.01 -5.34 -0.10
C LYS A 62 8.90 -4.16 -1.05
N SER A 63 9.99 -3.45 -1.25
CA SER A 63 10.10 -2.43 -2.29
C SER A 63 11.40 -2.57 -3.05
N PHE A 64 11.34 -2.44 -4.37
CA PHE A 64 12.51 -2.50 -5.23
C PHE A 64 12.26 -1.74 -6.53
N ILE A 65 13.34 -1.34 -7.21
CA ILE A 65 13.27 -0.77 -8.55
C ILE A 65 13.66 -1.87 -9.54
N ASP A 66 12.77 -2.15 -10.48
CA ASP A 66 13.06 -3.03 -11.61
C ASP A 66 12.56 -2.41 -12.90
N GLN A 67 13.40 -2.43 -13.93
CA GLN A 67 13.14 -1.82 -15.24
C GLN A 67 12.64 -0.35 -15.16
N GLY A 68 13.21 0.43 -14.24
CA GLY A 68 12.85 1.84 -14.03
C GLY A 68 11.49 2.07 -13.36
N ARG A 69 10.85 1.00 -12.84
CA ARG A 69 9.57 1.09 -12.13
C ARG A 69 9.76 0.74 -10.66
N LEU A 70 9.06 1.47 -9.79
CA LEU A 70 8.93 1.12 -8.38
C LEU A 70 7.92 0.00 -8.24
N HIS A 71 8.39 -1.13 -7.70
CA HIS A 71 7.56 -2.25 -7.29
C HIS A 71 7.37 -2.22 -5.79
N LEU A 72 6.13 -2.43 -5.35
CA LEU A 72 5.73 -2.48 -3.94
C LEU A 72 4.91 -3.74 -3.73
N HIS A 73 5.41 -4.63 -2.89
CA HIS A 73 4.80 -5.92 -2.62
C HIS A 73 4.37 -5.94 -1.16
N ILE A 74 3.10 -6.26 -0.92
CA ILE A 74 2.56 -6.60 0.39
C ILE A 74 2.10 -8.04 0.30
N THR A 75 2.63 -8.89 1.15
CA THR A 75 2.30 -10.31 1.19
C THR A 75 1.81 -10.69 2.57
N ASP A 76 0.67 -11.34 2.62
CA ASP A 76 0.06 -11.90 3.82
C ASP A 76 -0.44 -13.34 3.53
N THR A 77 -0.74 -14.06 4.59
CA THR A 77 -1.23 -15.45 4.55
C THR A 77 -2.67 -15.58 5.02
N GLY A 78 -3.41 -14.46 5.03
CA GLY A 78 -4.75 -14.39 5.58
C GLY A 78 -5.83 -15.07 4.75
N VAL A 79 -7.08 -14.73 5.04
CA VAL A 79 -8.28 -15.25 4.35
C VAL A 79 -8.34 -14.91 2.85
N GLY A 80 -7.41 -14.08 2.36
CA GLY A 80 -7.39 -13.56 1.01
C GLY A 80 -8.51 -12.55 0.76
N MET A 81 -8.67 -12.17 -0.51
CA MET A 81 -9.72 -11.24 -0.94
C MET A 81 -10.53 -11.84 -2.08
N SER A 82 -11.86 -11.77 -1.98
CA SER A 82 -12.73 -12.05 -3.12
C SER A 82 -12.47 -11.04 -4.25
N ARG A 83 -12.72 -11.42 -5.51
CA ARG A 83 -12.59 -10.52 -6.67
C ARG A 83 -13.39 -9.23 -6.47
N GLU A 84 -14.59 -9.33 -5.93
CA GLU A 84 -15.44 -8.17 -5.61
C GLU A 84 -14.79 -7.24 -4.56
N SER A 85 -14.13 -7.81 -3.55
CA SER A 85 -13.40 -7.03 -2.54
C SER A 85 -12.17 -6.34 -3.12
N GLN A 86 -11.49 -6.97 -4.10
CA GLN A 86 -10.39 -6.37 -4.84
C GLN A 86 -10.88 -5.17 -5.66
N GLU A 87 -11.99 -5.28 -6.39
CA GLU A 87 -12.56 -4.15 -7.12
C GLU A 87 -13.00 -3.00 -6.21
N LYS A 88 -13.66 -3.32 -5.09
CA LYS A 88 -14.09 -2.33 -4.09
C LYS A 88 -12.92 -1.60 -3.43
N LEU A 89 -11.80 -2.30 -3.19
CA LEU A 89 -10.56 -1.70 -2.68
C LEU A 89 -10.11 -0.55 -3.58
N PHE A 90 -10.09 -0.74 -4.91
CA PHE A 90 -9.68 0.31 -5.85
C PHE A 90 -10.74 1.42 -6.04
N ARG A 91 -12.05 1.09 -5.98
CA ARG A 91 -13.14 2.08 -6.13
C ARG A 91 -13.21 3.10 -4.98
N LYS A 92 -12.85 2.72 -3.76
CA LYS A 92 -12.86 3.68 -2.62
C LYS A 92 -11.87 4.83 -2.82
N TYR A 93 -10.79 4.61 -3.57
CA TYR A 93 -9.82 5.66 -3.93
C TYR A 93 -10.27 6.53 -5.10
N GLN A 94 -11.09 6.01 -6.01
CA GLN A 94 -11.76 6.83 -7.02
C GLN A 94 -12.62 7.93 -6.39
N LYS A 95 -13.29 7.64 -5.26
CA LYS A 95 -14.12 8.64 -4.55
C LYS A 95 -13.30 9.69 -3.78
N ILE A 96 -12.15 9.32 -3.21
CA ILE A 96 -11.25 10.29 -2.58
C ILE A 96 -10.73 11.28 -3.62
N ASN A 97 -10.47 10.83 -4.85
CA ASN A 97 -10.15 11.73 -5.97
C ASN A 97 -11.34 12.64 -6.38
N GLN A 98 -12.58 12.26 -6.11
CA GLN A 98 -13.77 13.07 -6.42
C GLN A 98 -14.06 14.13 -5.34
N GLU A 99 -13.80 13.86 -4.07
CA GLU A 99 -13.93 14.88 -3.01
C GLU A 99 -12.74 15.87 -3.01
N VAL A 100 -11.57 15.43 -3.48
CA VAL A 100 -10.42 16.31 -3.73
C VAL A 100 -10.56 17.05 -5.07
N ALA A 101 -11.56 16.73 -5.91
CA ALA A 101 -11.87 17.43 -7.16
C ALA A 101 -12.48 18.84 -6.95
N GLY A 102 -12.15 19.50 -5.83
CA GLY A 102 -12.24 20.95 -5.67
C GLY A 102 -10.98 21.69 -6.12
N GLN A 103 -9.80 21.05 -6.17
CA GLN A 103 -8.57 21.64 -6.72
C GLN A 103 -7.73 20.57 -7.42
N GLY A 104 -7.36 20.86 -8.68
CA GLY A 104 -6.91 19.88 -9.67
C GLY A 104 -5.69 19.02 -9.28
N ILE A 105 -5.68 17.78 -9.79
CA ILE A 105 -4.82 17.27 -10.87
C ILE A 105 -5.13 15.77 -10.98
N GLY A 106 -5.65 15.36 -12.14
CA GLY A 106 -6.01 13.97 -12.43
C GLY A 106 -4.80 13.11 -12.79
N LEU A 107 -4.87 11.83 -12.45
CA LEU A 107 -4.04 10.79 -13.06
C LEU A 107 -4.99 9.74 -13.67
N LEU A 108 -4.92 9.62 -14.99
CA LEU A 108 -5.67 8.66 -15.80
C LEU A 108 -5.00 7.28 -15.72
N ASN A 109 -5.82 6.22 -15.67
CA ASN A 109 -5.35 4.84 -15.77
C ASN A 109 -4.80 4.59 -17.18
N SER A 110 -3.55 4.14 -17.29
CA SER A 110 -2.87 3.85 -18.56
C SER A 110 -3.21 2.46 -19.15
N ASN A 111 -4.48 2.02 -19.11
CA ASN A 111 -4.93 0.79 -19.78
C ASN A 111 -6.02 1.07 -20.83
N SER A 112 -5.94 2.22 -21.50
CA SER A 112 -6.70 2.52 -22.72
C SER A 112 -5.86 3.37 -23.66
N LEU A 113 -4.83 2.74 -24.23
CA LEU A 113 -4.27 3.00 -25.56
C LEU A 113 -3.87 1.64 -26.15
#